data_AF-A0A2D8SEM7-F1
#
_entry.id   AF-A0A2D8SEM7-F1
#
_cell.length_a   1.000
_cell.length_b   1.000
_cell.length_c   1.000
_cell.angle_alpha   90.00
_cell.angle_beta   90.00
_cell.angle_gamma   90.00
#
_symmetry.space_group_name_H-M   'P 1'
#
loop_
_entity.id
_entity.type
_entity.pdbx_description
1 polymer ?
#
loop_
_entity_poly.entity_id
_entity_poly.type
_entity_poly.pdbx_seq_one_letter_code
_entity_poly.pdbx_strand_id
1 'polypeptide(L)'
;GAPCPTIIEYFQDKSFSMEIKTPPASYYLKKAAKLKSGANTPGRETVGSVTAAQVKEIAQAKMKDLNANDIDAAMQIILGSARSMGIEVK
;
A
#
# COMPACT_ATOMS: atom_id res chain seq x y z
N GLY A 1 12.39 -7.06 -5.21
CA GLY A 1 12.67 -6.02 -4.20
C GLY A 1 11.38 -5.33 -3.80
N ALA A 2 11.36 -4.65 -2.65
CA ALA A 2 10.26 -3.77 -2.25
C ALA A 2 10.53 -2.36 -2.82
N PRO A 3 9.69 -1.84 -3.73
CA PRO A 3 9.88 -0.49 -4.24
C PRO A 3 9.52 0.51 -3.14
N CYS A 4 10.53 1.22 -2.62
CA CYS A 4 10.35 2.27 -1.63
C CYS A 4 10.32 3.62 -2.36
N PRO A 5 9.19 4.35 -2.35
CA PRO A 5 9.14 5.68 -2.94
C PRO A 5 10.08 6.60 -2.17
N THR A 6 10.89 7.36 -2.90
CA THR A 6 11.85 8.30 -2.34
C THR A 6 11.51 9.69 -2.84
N ILE A 7 11.41 10.65 -1.93
CA ILE A 7 11.31 12.07 -2.26
C ILE A 7 12.71 12.65 -2.17
N ILE A 8 13.13 13.32 -3.24
CA ILE A 8 14.40 14.04 -3.30
C ILE A 8 14.06 15.52 -3.45
N GLU A 9 14.42 16.32 -2.46
CA GLU A 9 14.34 17.78 -2.56
C GLU A 9 15.73 18.32 -2.85
N TYR A 10 15.85 19.18 -3.85
CA TYR A 10 17.11 19.78 -4.27
C TYR A 10 17.09 21.28 -3.99
N PHE A 11 18.12 21.77 -3.30
CA PHE A 11 18.26 23.17 -2.91
C PHE A 11 19.26 23.91 -3.81
N GLN A 12 19.15 25.25 -3.86
CA GLN A 12 20.02 26.09 -4.70
C GLN A 12 21.50 26.03 -4.31
N ASP A 13 21.80 25.72 -3.05
CA ASP A 13 23.16 25.54 -2.52
C ASP A 13 23.79 24.19 -2.94
N LYS A 14 23.11 23.44 -3.82
CA LYS A 14 23.49 22.08 -4.25
C LYS A 14 23.38 21.04 -3.14
N SER A 15 22.78 21.38 -1.99
CA SER A 15 22.38 20.37 -1.02
C SER A 15 21.11 19.65 -1.50
N PHE A 16 20.92 18.43 -1.02
CA PHE A 16 19.70 17.67 -1.27
C PHE A 16 19.22 16.98 0.00
N SER A 17 17.91 16.95 0.22
CA SER A 17 17.27 16.10 1.23
C SER A 17 16.72 14.86 0.53
N MET A 18 16.81 13.71 1.20
CA MET A 18 16.26 12.45 0.69
C MET A 18 15.43 11.80 1.78
N GLU A 19 14.12 11.71 1.54
CA GLU A 19 13.19 11.01 2.42
C GLU A 19 12.71 9.72 1.78
N ILE A 20 13.04 8.59 2.41
CA ILE A 20 12.62 7.26 1.97
C ILE A 20 11.32 6.92 2.67
N LYS A 21 10.22 6.84 1.93
CA LYS A 21 8.90 6.45 2.44
C LYS A 21 8.75 4.94 2.47
N THR A 22 7.78 4.45 3.25
CA THR A 22 7.48 3.02 3.23
C THR A 22 6.91 2.57 1.89
N PRO A 23 7.09 1.28 1.52
CA PRO A 23 6.55 0.70 0.30
C PRO A 23 5.04 0.99 0.13
N PRO A 24 4.56 1.11 -1.12
CA PRO A 24 3.16 1.42 -1.39
C PRO A 24 2.25 0.29 -0.91
N ALA A 25 1.01 0.62 -0.54
CA ALA A 25 0.01 -0.36 -0.10
C ALA A 25 -0.21 -1.46 -1.14
N SER A 26 -0.11 -1.12 -2.43
CA SER A 26 -0.21 -2.05 -3.55
C SER A 26 0.86 -3.14 -3.52
N TYR A 27 2.08 -2.85 -3.07
CA TYR A 27 3.13 -3.86 -2.94
C TYR A 27 2.83 -4.85 -1.80
N TYR A 28 2.42 -4.33 -0.64
CA TYR A 28 2.04 -5.16 0.51
C TYR A 28 0.84 -6.06 0.21
N LEU A 29 -0.18 -5.52 -0.45
CA LEU A 29 -1.37 -6.27 -0.85
C LEU A 29 -1.06 -7.33 -1.89
N LYS A 30 -0.21 -7.05 -2.89
CA LYS A 30 0.28 -8.05 -3.85
C LYS A 30 1.06 -9.17 -3.16
N LYS A 31 1.89 -8.82 -2.16
CA LYS A 31 2.65 -9.79 -1.37
C LYS A 31 1.74 -10.69 -0.52
N ALA A 32 0.73 -10.10 0.14
CA ALA A 32 -0.25 -10.83 0.93
C ALA A 32 -1.13 -11.76 0.06
N ALA A 33 -1.57 -11.30 -1.11
CA ALA A 33 -2.34 -12.07 -2.08
C ALA A 33 -1.49 -13.06 -2.91
N LYS A 34 -0.16 -13.05 -2.77
CA LYS A 34 0.81 -13.83 -3.57
C LYS A 34 0.69 -13.61 -5.08
N LEU A 35 0.35 -12.39 -5.50
CA LEU A 35 0.16 -12.01 -6.90
C LEU A 35 1.34 -11.19 -7.44
N LYS A 36 1.64 -11.36 -8.74
CA LYS A 36 2.64 -10.53 -9.45
C LYS A 36 2.04 -9.26 -10.06
N SER A 37 0.78 -9.32 -10.50
CA SER A 37 0.04 -8.20 -11.09
C SER A 37 -1.33 -8.01 -10.41
N GLY A 38 -1.88 -6.80 -10.50
CA GLY A 38 -3.27 -6.54 -10.10
C GLY A 38 -4.26 -6.95 -11.19
N ALA A 39 -5.56 -6.74 -10.95
CA ALA A 39 -6.59 -6.96 -11.96
C ALA A 39 -6.44 -5.97 -13.12
N ASN A 40 -6.58 -6.47 -14.35
CA ASN A 40 -6.70 -5.63 -15.54
C ASN A 40 -8.05 -4.90 -15.55
N THR A 41 -9.10 -5.54 -15.01
CA THR A 41 -10.45 -4.98 -14.94
C THR A 41 -10.99 -5.00 -13.50
N PRO A 42 -10.59 -4.05 -12.64
CA PRO A 42 -11.05 -3.98 -11.26
C PRO A 42 -12.58 -3.94 -11.16
N GLY A 43 -13.17 -4.82 -10.35
CA GLY A 43 -14.63 -4.90 -10.14
C GLY A 43 -15.37 -5.87 -11.06
N ARG A 44 -14.77 -6.31 -12.17
CA ARG A 44 -15.24 -7.47 -12.94
C ARG A 44 -14.41 -8.72 -12.66
N GLU A 45 -13.12 -8.55 -12.45
CA GLU A 45 -12.19 -9.64 -12.20
C GLU A 45 -11.57 -9.49 -10.82
N THR A 46 -11.70 -10.54 -10.02
CA THR A 46 -11.10 -10.65 -8.70
C THR A 46 -9.83 -11.49 -8.84
N VAL A 47 -8.66 -10.88 -8.75
CA VAL A 47 -7.37 -11.57 -8.99
C VAL A 47 -6.81 -12.26 -7.76
N GLY A 48 -7.34 -11.97 -6.57
CA GLY A 48 -6.97 -12.68 -5.35
C GLY A 48 -7.76 -12.23 -4.14
N SER A 49 -7.45 -12.83 -3.00
CA SER A 49 -8.08 -12.49 -1.72
C SER A 49 -7.03 -12.29 -0.63
N VAL A 50 -7.30 -11.37 0.29
CA VAL A 50 -6.51 -11.15 1.51
C VAL A 50 -7.42 -11.24 2.72
N THR A 51 -6.88 -11.67 3.86
CA THR A 51 -7.66 -11.76 5.10
C THR A 51 -7.68 -10.43 5.85
N ALA A 52 -8.73 -10.19 6.65
CA ALA A 52 -8.79 -9.03 7.54
C ALA A 52 -7.56 -8.89 8.46
N ALA A 53 -6.97 -10.01 8.90
CA ALA A 53 -5.75 -10.02 9.71
C ALA A 53 -4.54 -9.46 8.92
N GLN A 54 -4.38 -9.87 7.65
CA GLN A 54 -3.32 -9.34 6.79
C GLN A 54 -3.51 -7.84 6.52
N VAL A 55 -4.74 -7.39 6.31
CA VAL A 55 -5.04 -5.96 6.12
C VAL A 55 -4.63 -5.16 7.36
N LYS A 56 -4.86 -5.70 8.57
CA LYS A 56 -4.44 -5.07 9.82
C LYS A 56 -2.92 -4.98 9.96
N GLU A 57 -2.19 -6.05 9.64
CA GLU A 57 -0.72 -6.04 9.65
C GLU A 57 -0.16 -5.01 8.66
N ILE A 58 -0.74 -4.93 7.46
CA ILE A 58 -0.34 -3.94 6.43
C ILE A 58 -0.64 -2.52 6.89
N ALA A 59 -1.81 -2.29 7.49
CA ALA A 59 -2.19 -1.00 8.06
C ALA A 59 -1.23 -0.56 9.16
N GLN A 60 -0.83 -1.47 10.07
CA GLN A 60 0.16 -1.19 11.11
C GLN A 60 1.54 -0.88 10.54
N ALA A 61 2.00 -1.67 9.56
CA ALA A 61 3.30 -1.46 8.93
C ALA A 61 3.37 -0.11 8.19
N LYS A 62 2.25 0.33 7.60
CA LYS A 62 2.16 1.57 6.83
C LYS A 62 1.67 2.77 7.65
N MET A 63 1.34 2.58 8.94
CA MET A 63 0.73 3.61 9.78
C MET A 63 1.57 4.89 9.86
N LYS A 64 2.90 4.77 9.81
CA LYS A 64 3.83 5.91 9.83
C LYS A 64 3.73 6.81 8.59
N ASP A 65 3.23 6.31 7.47
CA ASP A 65 3.07 7.05 6.21
C ASP A 65 1.60 7.25 5.82
N LEU A 66 0.66 6.78 6.64
CA LEU A 66 -0.77 6.95 6.45
C LEU A 66 -1.25 8.15 7.27
N ASN A 67 -2.08 9.00 6.66
CA ASN A 67 -2.78 10.07 7.36
C ASN A 67 -4.01 9.55 8.14
N ALA A 68 -3.91 8.37 8.75
CA ALA A 68 -4.99 7.76 9.51
C ALA A 68 -4.81 8.06 11.00
N ASN A 69 -5.89 8.44 11.68
CA ASN A 69 -5.86 8.69 13.13
C ASN A 69 -5.97 7.37 13.93
N ASP A 70 -6.71 6.40 13.39
CA ASP A 70 -7.01 5.13 14.04
C ASP A 70 -6.65 3.94 13.14
N ILE A 71 -6.43 2.77 13.74
CA ILE A 71 -6.12 1.53 13.02
C ILE A 71 -7.29 1.14 12.09
N ASP A 72 -8.53 1.35 12.51
CA ASP A 72 -9.71 1.08 11.67
C ASP A 72 -9.73 1.98 10.42
N ALA A 73 -9.39 3.26 10.57
CA ALA A 73 -9.27 4.17 9.43
C ALA A 73 -8.13 3.75 8.49
N ALA A 74 -6.99 3.33 9.05
CA ALA A 74 -5.89 2.78 8.27
C ALA A 74 -6.32 1.51 7.50
N MET A 75 -7.07 0.61 8.13
CA MET A 75 -7.62 -0.57 7.48
C MET A 75 -8.58 -0.20 6.34
N GLN A 76 -9.42 0.81 6.49
CA GLN A 76 -10.31 1.31 5.42
C GLN A 76 -9.53 1.84 4.22
N ILE A 77 -8.41 2.54 4.43
CA ILE A 77 -7.54 3.02 3.34
C ILE A 77 -6.92 1.85 2.57
N ILE A 78 -6.45 0.82 3.29
CA ILE A 78 -5.91 -0.39 2.67
C ILE A 78 -7.01 -1.18 1.95
N LEU A 79 -8.23 -1.25 2.50
CA LEU A 79 -9.41 -1.85 1.86
C LEU A 79 -9.75 -1.18 0.53
N GLY A 80 -9.79 0.16 0.50
CA GLY A 80 -10.01 0.92 -0.73
C GLY A 80 -8.94 0.60 -1.78
N SER A 81 -7.68 0.51 -1.35
CA SER A 81 -6.56 0.13 -2.22
C SER A 81 -6.69 -1.31 -2.75
N ALA A 82 -7.12 -2.25 -1.93
CA ALA A 82 -7.37 -3.65 -2.34
C ALA A 82 -8.49 -3.74 -3.37
N ARG A 83 -9.61 -3.04 -3.12
CA ARG A 83 -10.76 -3.00 -4.04
C ARG A 83 -10.38 -2.44 -5.41
N SER A 84 -9.61 -1.35 -5.45
CA SER A 84 -9.14 -0.76 -6.71
C SER A 84 -8.16 -1.65 -7.48
N MET A 85 -7.55 -2.64 -6.84
CA MET A 85 -6.68 -3.63 -7.50
C MET A 85 -7.40 -4.92 -7.87
N GLY A 86 -8.70 -5.05 -7.58
CA GLY A 86 -9.45 -6.29 -7.77
C GLY A 86 -9.06 -7.38 -6.78
N ILE A 87 -8.64 -7.02 -5.56
CA ILE A 87 -8.38 -7.96 -4.47
C ILE A 87 -9.57 -7.92 -3.51
N GLU A 88 -10.16 -9.08 -3.26
CA GLU A 88 -11.28 -9.23 -2.32
C GLU A 88 -10.76 -9.41 -0.89
N VAL A 89 -11.38 -8.74 0.08
CA VAL A 89 -11.04 -8.91 1.49
C VAL A 89 -12.05 -9.87 2.11
N LYS A 90 -11.55 -10.95 2.72
CA LYS A 90 -12.34 -11.96 3.45
C LYS A 90 -12.06 -11.96 4.94
#